data_AF-A0A0D0BCE5-F1
#
_entry.id   AF-A0A0D0BCE5-F1
#
_cell.length_a   1.000
_cell.length_b   1.000
_cell.length_c   1.000
_cell.angle_alpha   90.00
_cell.angle_beta   90.00
_cell.angle_gamma   90.00
#
_symmetry.space_group_name_H-M   'P 1'
#
loop_
_entity.id
_entity.type
_entity.pdbx_description
1 polymer ?
#
loop_
_entity_poly.entity_id
_entity_poly.type
_entity_poly.pdbx_seq_one_letter_code
_entity_poly.pdbx_strand_id
1 'polypeptide(L)'
;MQDTSLSPHIAHLLGLAFASVYVGSIYVSKEARLVFITQTRPSDSEDKSKERPRQQNERWRDDPDVIKARITAVSIATALCVAIVCWITGSTSTALAALGLWPAFPTSLSSMRSTFAPHLLMPLLFLGPLYALYLSFSPRNRWRGNLTTRANNLLCSWIGLRNYVVAPITEEIVFRACVLSVYLLSPKLAQSRAGLIFSTPLNFGVAHLHHAWDTYNRYGRTPAALRRAVLESVFQMAYTTLFGAYCAFMFLRTQRSIFVPITAHVFCNIMGFPDFSGDVRMGTSEGRRGAVIGAYLLGIVGFAYSVMPMGRWWWCA
;
A
#
# COMPACT_ATOMS: atom_id res chain seq x y z
N MET A 1 27.88 0.03 -23.55
CA MET A 1 26.54 -0.09 -22.92
C MET A 1 25.96 -1.38 -23.45
N GLN A 2 25.83 -2.44 -22.64
CA GLN A 2 25.06 -3.61 -23.08
C GLN A 2 23.61 -3.16 -23.19
N ASP A 3 23.02 -3.29 -24.37
CA ASP A 3 21.58 -3.14 -24.59
C ASP A 3 20.88 -4.30 -23.88
N THR A 4 20.72 -4.22 -22.56
CA THR A 4 20.00 -5.23 -21.78
C THR A 4 18.50 -5.06 -22.01
N SER A 5 18.06 -5.38 -23.22
CA SER A 5 16.65 -5.42 -23.60
C SER A 5 16.05 -6.74 -23.14
N LEU A 6 15.09 -6.67 -22.21
CA LEU A 6 14.37 -7.85 -21.75
C LEU A 6 13.26 -8.21 -22.75
N SER A 7 13.10 -9.50 -23.04
CA SER A 7 11.91 -9.96 -23.74
C SER A 7 10.66 -9.78 -22.84
N PRO A 8 9.46 -9.55 -23.40
CA PRO A 8 8.24 -9.39 -22.61
C PRO A 8 7.97 -10.56 -21.66
N HIS A 9 8.23 -11.79 -22.12
CA HIS A 9 8.05 -13.00 -21.31
C HIS A 9 8.95 -13.00 -20.08
N ILE A 10 10.23 -12.63 -20.24
CA ILE A 10 11.17 -12.54 -19.11
C ILE A 10 10.74 -11.44 -18.14
N ALA A 11 10.30 -10.27 -18.63
CA ALA A 11 9.82 -9.19 -17.78
C ALA A 11 8.59 -9.58 -16.95
N HIS A 12 7.62 -10.29 -17.55
CA HIS A 12 6.46 -10.82 -16.83
C HIS A 12 6.86 -11.86 -15.77
N LEU A 13 7.76 -12.80 -16.13
CA LEU A 13 8.24 -13.82 -15.20
C LEU A 13 8.98 -13.19 -14.00
N LEU A 14 9.86 -12.21 -14.25
CA LEU A 14 10.57 -11.49 -13.19
C LEU A 14 9.61 -10.69 -12.31
N GLY A 15 8.62 -10.01 -12.89
CA GLY A 15 7.61 -9.28 -12.14
C GLY A 15 6.81 -10.18 -11.19
N LEU A 16 6.37 -11.35 -11.69
CA LEU A 16 5.69 -12.34 -10.88
C LEU A 16 6.61 -12.97 -9.82
N ALA A 17 7.87 -13.23 -10.18
CA ALA A 17 8.87 -13.79 -9.27
C ALA A 17 9.16 -12.83 -8.11
N PHE A 18 9.32 -11.53 -8.35
CA PHE A 18 9.51 -10.54 -7.29
C PHE A 18 8.32 -10.49 -6.32
N ALA A 19 7.10 -10.47 -6.84
CA ALA A 19 5.90 -10.52 -6.02
C ALA A 19 5.82 -11.83 -5.19
N SER A 20 6.13 -12.96 -5.82
CA SER A 20 6.10 -14.29 -5.20
C SER A 20 7.18 -14.47 -4.14
N VAL A 21 8.40 -13.97 -4.37
CA VAL A 21 9.50 -14.00 -3.40
C VAL A 21 9.17 -13.13 -2.19
N TYR A 22 8.63 -11.93 -2.42
CA TYR A 22 8.24 -11.04 -1.34
C TYR A 22 7.17 -11.65 -0.44
N VAL A 23 6.05 -12.10 -1.02
CA VAL A 23 4.96 -12.74 -0.26
C VAL A 23 5.41 -14.07 0.31
N GLY A 24 6.09 -14.91 -0.48
CA GLY A 24 6.55 -16.22 -0.06
C GLY A 24 7.51 -16.18 1.12
N SER A 25 8.34 -15.13 1.22
CA SER A 25 9.34 -14.98 2.31
C SER A 25 8.73 -15.09 3.70
N ILE A 26 7.51 -14.57 3.93
CA ILE A 26 6.85 -14.60 5.24
C ILE A 26 6.33 -16.00 5.61
N TYR A 27 6.30 -16.91 4.64
CA TYR A 27 5.93 -18.32 4.81
C TYR A 27 7.14 -19.24 4.86
N VAL A 28 8.37 -18.77 4.67
CA VAL A 28 9.57 -19.63 4.74
C VAL A 28 9.94 -19.94 6.19
N SER A 29 10.09 -18.91 7.03
CA SER A 29 10.46 -19.05 8.44
C SER A 29 9.30 -19.60 9.28
N LYS A 30 9.60 -20.50 10.22
CA LYS A 30 8.61 -21.05 11.16
C LYS A 30 8.04 -19.98 12.07
N GLU A 31 8.85 -18.97 12.42
CA GLU A 31 8.57 -17.86 13.33
C GLU A 31 7.61 -16.85 12.69
N ALA A 32 7.66 -16.68 11.37
CA ALA A 32 6.79 -15.77 10.61
C ALA A 32 5.40 -16.36 10.25
N ARG A 33 5.26 -17.70 10.32
CA ARG A 33 4.02 -18.43 10.00
C ARG A 33 2.97 -18.28 11.10
N LEU A 34 1.74 -18.02 10.68
CA LEU A 34 0.58 -18.01 11.58
C LEU A 34 0.21 -19.44 11.97
N VAL A 35 -0.19 -19.62 13.24
CA VAL A 35 -0.64 -20.90 13.77
C VAL A 35 -1.99 -20.72 14.40
N PHE A 36 -2.95 -21.49 13.92
CA PHE A 36 -4.33 -21.48 14.38
C PHE A 36 -4.73 -22.90 14.78
N ILE A 37 -5.18 -23.07 16.01
CA ILE A 37 -5.62 -24.37 16.51
C ILE A 37 -6.96 -24.71 15.83
N THR A 38 -7.16 -25.97 15.50
CA THR A 38 -8.46 -26.47 15.03
C THR A 38 -9.42 -26.53 16.20
N GLN A 39 -10.23 -25.49 16.38
CA GLN A 39 -11.39 -25.55 17.25
C GLN A 39 -12.62 -26.08 16.51
N THR A 40 -13.35 -26.93 17.22
CA THR A 40 -14.76 -27.32 17.00
C THR A 40 -15.63 -26.06 16.88
N ARG A 41 -16.66 -26.12 16.02
CA ARG A 41 -17.54 -25.02 15.63
C ARG A 41 -17.82 -24.01 16.77
N PRO A 42 -17.79 -22.68 16.50
CA PRO A 42 -18.21 -21.69 17.49
C PRO A 42 -19.62 -22.01 17.98
N SER A 43 -19.86 -21.87 19.28
CA SER A 43 -21.19 -22.08 19.87
C SER A 43 -22.22 -21.17 19.18
N ASP A 44 -23.46 -21.63 19.00
CA ASP A 44 -24.49 -20.85 18.29
C ASP A 44 -24.81 -19.49 18.96
N SER A 45 -24.39 -19.31 20.23
CA SER A 45 -24.49 -18.07 20.99
C SER A 45 -23.38 -17.03 20.72
N GLU A 46 -22.29 -17.39 20.02
CA GLU A 46 -21.21 -16.44 19.74
C GLU A 46 -21.56 -15.49 18.58
N ASP A 47 -21.29 -14.20 18.80
CA ASP A 47 -21.44 -13.15 17.80
C ASP A 47 -20.45 -13.37 16.64
N LYS A 48 -20.95 -13.96 15.55
CA LYS A 48 -20.21 -14.26 14.32
C LYS A 48 -19.66 -13.00 13.63
N SER A 49 -20.05 -11.80 14.06
CA SER A 49 -19.50 -10.55 13.55
C SER A 49 -18.12 -10.22 14.13
N LYS A 50 -17.73 -10.80 15.28
CA LYS A 50 -16.48 -10.52 15.99
C LYS A 50 -15.42 -11.61 15.77
N GLU A 51 -14.16 -11.23 15.97
CA GLU A 51 -13.06 -12.20 16.01
C GLU A 51 -13.24 -13.15 17.20
N ARG A 52 -12.92 -14.43 16.99
CA ARG A 52 -12.98 -15.41 18.08
C ARG A 52 -11.89 -15.12 19.12
N PRO A 53 -12.05 -15.54 20.38
CA PRO A 53 -10.98 -15.44 21.35
C PRO A 53 -9.75 -16.25 20.91
N ARG A 54 -8.57 -15.63 21.07
CA ARG A 54 -7.28 -16.26 20.81
C ARG A 54 -6.99 -17.37 21.82
N GLN A 55 -6.43 -18.47 21.35
CA GLN A 55 -6.01 -19.59 22.21
C GLN A 55 -4.51 -19.51 22.54
N GLN A 56 -4.10 -20.11 23.67
CA GLN A 56 -2.75 -19.93 24.25
C GLN A 56 -1.59 -20.37 23.32
N ASN A 57 -1.78 -21.43 22.52
CA ASN A 57 -0.75 -21.94 21.60
C ASN A 57 -0.88 -21.42 20.16
N GLU A 58 -1.60 -20.32 19.95
CA GLU A 58 -1.76 -19.69 18.63
C GLU A 58 -0.76 -18.57 18.39
N ARG A 59 -0.41 -18.39 17.12
CA ARG A 59 0.45 -17.31 16.64
C ARG A 59 -0.30 -16.50 15.59
N TRP A 60 -0.61 -15.26 15.95
CA TRP A 60 -1.43 -14.35 15.16
C TRP A 60 -0.55 -13.29 14.49
N ARG A 61 -1.11 -12.62 13.49
CA ARG A 61 -0.39 -11.64 12.67
C ARG A 61 0.23 -10.49 13.47
N ASP A 62 -0.44 -10.07 14.53
CA ASP A 62 -0.05 -8.91 15.34
C ASP A 62 0.81 -9.27 16.56
N ASP A 63 1.25 -10.53 16.67
CA ASP A 63 2.24 -10.93 17.68
C ASP A 63 3.59 -10.26 17.42
N PRO A 64 4.24 -9.66 18.44
CA PRO A 64 5.53 -9.00 18.27
C PRO A 64 6.60 -9.87 17.60
N ASP A 65 6.67 -11.15 17.96
CA ASP A 65 7.67 -12.07 17.41
C ASP A 65 7.38 -12.42 15.95
N VAL A 66 6.10 -12.59 15.58
CA VAL A 66 5.67 -12.76 14.19
C VAL A 66 5.99 -11.52 13.38
N ILE A 67 5.73 -10.32 13.92
CA ILE A 67 6.04 -9.05 13.25
C ILE A 67 7.54 -8.93 13.00
N LYS A 68 8.39 -9.16 14.01
CA LYS A 68 9.85 -9.10 13.86
C LYS A 68 10.34 -10.08 12.80
N ALA A 69 9.91 -11.34 12.88
CA ALA A 69 10.30 -12.37 11.91
C ALA A 69 9.87 -12.01 10.48
N ARG A 70 8.64 -11.48 10.31
CA ARG A 70 8.16 -11.02 9.00
C ARG A 70 8.92 -9.81 8.49
N ILE A 71 9.22 -8.83 9.34
CA ILE A 71 10.04 -7.66 8.98
C ILE A 71 11.40 -8.13 8.45
N THR A 72 12.09 -9.02 9.17
CA THR A 72 13.37 -9.57 8.70
C THR A 72 13.24 -10.30 7.37
N ALA A 73 12.22 -11.15 7.21
CA ALA A 73 11.99 -11.92 5.99
C ALA A 73 11.73 -11.00 4.77
N VAL A 74 10.82 -10.03 4.90
CA VAL A 74 10.50 -9.10 3.80
C VAL A 74 11.66 -8.17 3.49
N SER A 75 12.47 -7.75 4.48
CA SER A 75 13.67 -6.95 4.24
C SER A 75 14.72 -7.72 3.44
N ILE A 76 14.97 -9.00 3.76
CA ILE A 76 15.87 -9.86 2.99
C ILE A 76 15.33 -10.06 1.56
N ALA A 77 14.04 -10.37 1.42
CA ALA A 77 13.40 -10.52 0.12
C ALA A 77 13.49 -9.25 -0.75
N THR A 78 13.29 -8.07 -0.14
CA THR A 78 13.44 -6.78 -0.81
C THR A 78 14.87 -6.57 -1.28
N ALA A 79 15.87 -6.85 -0.44
CA ALA A 79 17.28 -6.74 -0.82
C ALA A 79 17.64 -7.67 -1.98
N LEU A 80 17.10 -8.89 -2.00
CA LEU A 80 17.28 -9.83 -3.12
C LEU A 80 16.66 -9.32 -4.42
N CYS A 81 15.43 -8.78 -4.38
CA CYS A 81 14.81 -8.17 -5.56
C CYS A 81 15.64 -7.00 -6.11
N VAL A 82 16.15 -6.13 -5.23
CA VAL A 82 17.03 -5.02 -5.61
C VAL A 82 18.34 -5.53 -6.21
N ALA A 83 18.96 -6.56 -5.61
CA ALA A 83 20.19 -7.15 -6.12
C ALA A 83 20.01 -7.74 -7.53
N ILE A 84 18.86 -8.37 -7.81
CA ILE A 84 18.53 -8.88 -9.15
C ILE A 84 18.42 -7.73 -10.15
N VAL A 85 17.77 -6.62 -9.79
CA VAL A 85 17.70 -5.44 -10.67
C VAL A 85 19.09 -4.87 -10.94
N CYS A 86 19.94 -4.74 -9.90
CA CYS A 86 21.33 -4.32 -10.05
C CYS A 86 22.14 -5.23 -10.97
N TRP A 87 21.93 -6.54 -10.87
CA TRP A 87 22.59 -7.51 -11.72
C TRP A 87 22.15 -7.38 -13.19
N ILE A 88 20.85 -7.22 -13.45
CA ILE A 88 20.31 -7.04 -14.81
C ILE A 88 20.82 -5.74 -15.45
N THR A 89 20.86 -4.64 -14.70
CA THR A 89 21.31 -3.35 -15.26
C THR A 89 22.82 -3.27 -15.47
N GLY A 90 23.60 -4.17 -14.86
CA GLY A 90 25.07 -4.21 -14.97
C GLY A 90 25.79 -2.97 -14.39
N SER A 91 25.06 -2.05 -13.77
CA SER A 91 25.57 -0.79 -13.24
C SER A 91 24.73 -0.36 -12.04
N THR A 92 25.42 -0.02 -10.94
CA THR A 92 24.81 0.47 -9.69
C THR A 92 24.12 1.81 -9.90
N SER A 93 24.70 2.73 -10.65
CA SER A 93 24.09 4.03 -10.93
C SER A 93 22.82 3.89 -11.76
N THR A 94 22.83 3.02 -12.77
CA THR A 94 21.67 2.71 -13.60
C THR A 94 20.57 2.02 -12.79
N ALA A 95 20.93 1.12 -11.88
CA ALA A 95 19.96 0.49 -10.97
C ALA A 95 19.36 1.47 -9.98
N LEU A 96 20.16 2.32 -9.33
CA LEU A 96 19.65 3.33 -8.41
C LEU A 96 18.69 4.31 -9.09
N ALA A 97 18.99 4.69 -10.35
CA ALA A 97 18.11 5.51 -11.17
C ALA A 97 16.83 4.74 -11.61
N ALA A 98 16.94 3.46 -11.95
CA ALA A 98 15.79 2.62 -12.30
C ALA A 98 14.86 2.42 -11.10
N LEU A 99 15.44 2.16 -9.93
CA LEU A 99 14.73 1.96 -8.67
C LEU A 99 14.18 3.26 -8.06
N GLY A 100 14.56 4.42 -8.60
CA GLY A 100 14.04 5.68 -8.09
C GLY A 100 14.66 6.17 -6.79
N LEU A 101 15.82 5.61 -6.43
CA LEU A 101 16.54 5.86 -5.17
C LEU A 101 17.49 7.06 -5.27
N TRP A 102 17.63 7.66 -6.46
CA TRP A 102 18.41 8.86 -6.67
C TRP A 102 17.49 10.08 -6.85
N PRO A 103 17.04 10.73 -5.76
CA PRO A 103 16.25 11.93 -5.90
C PRO A 103 17.12 13.04 -6.49
N ALA A 104 16.66 13.65 -7.59
CA ALA A 104 17.16 14.97 -7.94
C ALA A 104 16.66 15.93 -6.86
N PHE A 105 17.57 16.42 -5.99
CA PHE A 105 17.21 17.45 -5.03
C PHE A 105 16.78 18.71 -5.77
N PRO A 106 15.69 19.37 -5.34
CA PRO A 106 15.22 20.55 -6.03
C PRO A 106 16.21 21.70 -5.87
N THR A 107 16.70 22.25 -6.98
CA THR A 107 17.66 23.35 -7.01
C THR A 107 17.02 24.72 -7.24
N SER A 108 15.69 24.77 -7.47
CA SER A 108 14.93 26.00 -7.72
C SER A 108 13.53 25.95 -7.11
N LEU A 109 12.85 27.10 -6.99
CA LEU A 109 11.47 27.17 -6.47
C LEU A 109 10.47 26.43 -7.35
N SER A 110 10.63 26.50 -8.69
CA SER A 110 9.82 25.71 -9.62
C SER A 110 10.08 24.21 -9.45
N SER A 111 11.33 23.83 -9.19
CA SER A 111 11.71 22.46 -8.88
C SER A 111 11.10 21.99 -7.55
N MET A 112 11.08 22.84 -6.52
CA MET A 112 10.42 22.52 -5.24
C MET A 112 8.93 22.20 -5.44
N ARG A 113 8.20 23.00 -6.22
CA ARG A 113 6.79 22.70 -6.52
C ARG A 113 6.64 21.35 -7.23
N SER A 114 7.45 21.05 -8.24
CA SER A 114 7.39 19.75 -8.94
C SER A 114 7.76 18.56 -8.05
N THR A 115 8.64 18.77 -7.07
CA THR A 115 9.07 17.72 -6.13
C THR A 115 8.01 17.48 -5.05
N PHE A 116 7.48 18.54 -4.43
CA PHE A 116 6.61 18.41 -3.26
C PHE A 116 5.11 18.29 -3.59
N ALA A 117 4.62 18.93 -4.65
CA ALA A 117 3.19 18.90 -4.97
C ALA A 117 2.62 17.48 -5.17
N PRO A 118 3.33 16.51 -5.79
CA PRO A 118 2.85 15.14 -5.93
C PRO A 118 2.56 14.44 -4.59
N HIS A 119 3.33 14.75 -3.53
CA HIS A 119 3.11 14.19 -2.19
C HIS A 119 1.79 14.67 -1.55
N LEU A 120 1.24 15.80 -2.03
CA LEU A 120 0.01 16.39 -1.49
C LEU A 120 -1.26 15.91 -2.21
N LEU A 121 -1.13 15.15 -3.31
CA LEU A 121 -2.28 14.68 -4.07
C LEU A 121 -3.13 13.67 -3.28
N MET A 122 -2.51 12.72 -2.59
CA MET A 122 -3.26 11.78 -1.76
C MET A 122 -3.96 12.47 -0.57
N PRO A 123 -3.29 13.36 0.20
CA PRO A 123 -3.96 14.22 1.17
C PRO A 123 -5.12 15.04 0.59
N LEU A 124 -4.96 15.59 -0.62
CA LEU A 124 -6.02 16.33 -1.30
C LEU A 124 -7.24 15.44 -1.59
N LEU A 125 -7.05 14.23 -2.09
CA LEU A 125 -8.14 13.26 -2.30
C LEU A 125 -8.86 12.95 -0.98
N PHE A 126 -8.13 12.91 0.14
CA PHE A 126 -8.63 12.64 1.48
C PHE A 126 -9.10 13.89 2.25
N LEU A 127 -9.35 15.02 1.57
CA LEU A 127 -9.77 16.26 2.23
C LEU A 127 -11.05 16.09 3.07
N GLY A 128 -12.00 15.28 2.60
CA GLY A 128 -13.22 14.91 3.35
C GLY A 128 -12.92 14.20 4.69
N PRO A 129 -12.25 13.03 4.67
CA PRO A 129 -11.81 12.35 5.88
C PRO A 129 -10.95 13.23 6.80
N LEU A 130 -10.03 14.02 6.25
CA LEU A 130 -9.19 14.94 7.02
C LEU A 130 -10.02 16.00 7.74
N TYR A 131 -11.01 16.57 7.05
CA TYR A 131 -11.97 17.50 7.67
C TYR A 131 -12.73 16.81 8.80
N ALA A 132 -13.25 15.59 8.57
CA ALA A 132 -13.97 14.84 9.59
C ALA A 132 -13.12 14.46 10.82
N LEU A 133 -11.82 14.19 10.63
CA LEU A 133 -10.87 13.96 11.73
C LEU A 133 -10.57 15.25 12.51
N TYR A 134 -10.60 16.41 11.86
CA TYR A 134 -10.35 17.70 12.49
C TYR A 134 -11.50 18.14 13.42
N LEU A 135 -12.75 17.73 13.11
CA LEU A 135 -13.93 18.10 13.90
C LEU A 135 -13.79 17.69 15.37
N SER A 136 -14.00 18.64 16.28
CA SER A 136 -13.78 18.45 17.72
C SER A 136 -14.66 17.35 18.30
N PHE A 137 -15.88 17.16 17.80
CA PHE A 137 -16.83 16.12 18.22
C PHE A 137 -16.58 14.75 17.59
N SER A 138 -15.64 14.64 16.65
CA SER A 138 -15.35 13.36 16.00
C SER A 138 -14.74 12.39 17.02
N PRO A 139 -15.34 11.19 17.22
CA PRO A 139 -14.74 10.17 18.08
C PRO A 139 -13.41 9.65 17.50
N ARG A 140 -13.18 9.90 16.20
CA ARG A 140 -11.93 9.61 15.51
C ARG A 140 -10.95 10.79 15.53
N ASN A 141 -11.23 11.87 16.25
CA ASN A 141 -10.36 13.04 16.25
C ASN A 141 -8.97 12.69 16.80
N ARG A 142 -8.04 12.41 15.88
CA ARG A 142 -6.64 12.06 16.19
C ARG A 142 -5.80 13.26 16.61
N TRP A 143 -6.37 14.47 16.56
CA TRP A 143 -5.72 15.70 16.99
C TRP A 143 -5.92 15.98 18.49
N ARG A 144 -6.88 15.31 19.13
CA ARG A 144 -7.04 15.33 20.59
C ARG A 144 -5.91 14.54 21.27
N GLY A 145 -5.38 15.10 22.37
CA GLY A 145 -4.38 14.46 23.23
C GLY A 145 -2.91 14.82 22.93
N ASN A 146 -2.02 14.34 23.79
CA ASN A 146 -0.58 14.65 23.74
C ASN A 146 0.07 14.10 22.46
N LEU A 147 0.86 14.93 21.77
CA LEU A 147 1.61 14.56 20.56
C LEU A 147 2.59 13.42 20.83
N THR A 148 3.26 13.43 21.98
CA THR A 148 4.26 12.42 22.37
C THR A 148 3.63 11.03 22.51
N THR A 149 2.45 10.93 23.15
CA THR A 149 1.72 9.66 23.28
C THR A 149 1.29 9.12 21.91
N ARG A 150 0.85 10.00 21.01
CA ARG A 150 0.49 9.63 19.64
C ARG A 150 1.70 9.13 18.85
N ALA A 151 2.81 9.87 18.90
CA ALA A 151 4.05 9.49 18.26
C ALA A 151 4.57 8.15 18.79
N ASN A 152 4.55 7.92 20.10
CA ASN A 152 4.97 6.64 20.70
C ASN A 152 4.09 5.47 20.26
N ASN A 153 2.77 5.63 20.23
CA ASN A 153 1.88 4.57 19.77
C ASN A 153 2.06 4.24 18.28
N LEU A 154 2.37 5.26 17.47
CA LEU A 154 2.59 5.12 16.02
C LEU A 154 3.99 4.60 15.66
N LEU A 155 5.04 4.98 16.39
CA LEU A 155 6.43 4.74 15.98
C LEU A 155 7.19 3.79 16.90
N CYS A 156 6.79 3.65 18.17
CA CYS A 156 7.49 2.82 19.16
C CYS A 156 6.84 1.44 19.36
N SER A 157 5.73 1.14 18.66
CA SER A 157 5.12 -0.19 18.65
C SER A 157 5.57 -0.99 17.41
N TRP A 158 5.73 -2.31 17.54
CA TRP A 158 6.05 -3.18 16.40
C TRP A 158 4.99 -3.13 15.30
N ILE A 159 3.72 -3.00 15.68
CA ILE A 159 2.59 -2.83 14.76
C ILE A 159 2.72 -1.51 13.98
N GLY A 160 3.02 -0.42 14.69
CA GLY A 160 3.23 0.89 14.09
C GLY A 160 4.44 0.94 13.15
N LEU A 161 5.58 0.42 13.60
CA LEU A 161 6.79 0.28 12.78
C LEU A 161 6.53 -0.52 11.49
N ARG A 162 5.81 -1.66 11.61
CA ARG A 162 5.39 -2.45 10.46
C ARG A 162 4.51 -1.64 9.52
N ASN A 163 3.41 -1.07 10.02
CA ASN A 163 2.37 -0.45 9.20
C ASN A 163 2.79 0.88 8.57
N TYR A 164 3.65 1.66 9.22
CA TYR A 164 3.96 3.04 8.81
C TYR A 164 5.37 3.25 8.30
N VAL A 165 6.26 2.27 8.47
CA VAL A 165 7.66 2.38 8.02
C VAL A 165 8.02 1.21 7.13
N VAL A 166 8.11 0.00 7.69
CA VAL A 166 8.71 -1.14 6.99
C VAL A 166 7.84 -1.62 5.82
N ALA A 167 6.54 -1.85 6.04
CA ALA A 167 5.67 -2.34 4.97
C ALA A 167 5.57 -1.34 3.81
N PRO A 168 5.25 -0.04 4.00
CA PRO A 168 5.23 0.92 2.90
C PRO A 168 6.55 1.02 2.12
N ILE A 169 7.69 1.04 2.81
CA ILE A 169 9.00 1.15 2.15
C ILE A 169 9.29 -0.12 1.33
N THR A 170 9.18 -1.29 1.94
CA THR A 170 9.54 -2.55 1.28
C THR A 170 8.56 -2.90 0.16
N GLU A 171 7.26 -2.68 0.35
CA GLU A 171 6.25 -2.92 -0.67
C GLU A 171 6.43 -1.99 -1.88
N GLU A 172 6.65 -0.69 -1.68
CA GLU A 172 6.87 0.21 -2.82
C GLU A 172 8.20 -0.08 -3.55
N ILE A 173 9.29 -0.43 -2.83
CA ILE A 173 10.54 -0.85 -3.48
C ILE A 173 10.31 -2.10 -4.35
N VAL A 174 9.61 -3.13 -3.86
CA VAL A 174 9.41 -4.34 -4.64
C VAL A 174 8.40 -4.12 -5.77
N PHE A 175 7.19 -3.67 -5.45
CA PHE A 175 6.08 -3.63 -6.40
C PHE A 175 6.10 -2.41 -7.31
N ARG A 176 6.71 -1.29 -6.91
CA ARG A 176 6.82 -0.08 -7.73
C ARG A 176 8.19 0.10 -8.34
N ALA A 177 9.26 -0.12 -7.58
CA ALA A 177 10.59 0.04 -8.14
C ALA A 177 11.03 -1.19 -8.96
N CYS A 178 11.08 -2.39 -8.35
CA CYS A 178 11.65 -3.57 -8.99
C CYS A 178 10.76 -4.11 -10.13
N VAL A 179 9.46 -4.34 -9.86
CA VAL A 179 8.52 -4.86 -10.88
C VAL A 179 8.41 -3.90 -12.06
N LEU A 180 8.26 -2.58 -11.82
CA LEU A 180 8.13 -1.63 -12.91
C LEU A 180 9.45 -1.45 -13.69
N SER A 181 10.60 -1.57 -13.03
CA SER A 181 11.92 -1.51 -13.69
C SER A 181 12.10 -2.62 -14.72
N VAL A 182 11.78 -3.88 -14.40
CA VAL A 182 11.93 -4.98 -15.37
C VAL A 182 10.97 -4.87 -16.55
N TYR A 183 9.79 -4.28 -16.35
CA TYR A 183 8.89 -3.95 -17.46
C TYR A 183 9.43 -2.80 -18.32
N LEU A 184 10.01 -1.77 -17.70
CA LEU A 184 10.64 -0.64 -18.40
C LEU A 184 11.91 -1.05 -19.18
N LEU A 185 12.61 -2.09 -18.74
CA LEU A 185 13.74 -2.69 -19.45
C LEU A 185 13.31 -3.55 -20.65
N SER A 186 12.00 -3.77 -20.84
CA SER A 186 11.47 -4.42 -22.03
C SER A 186 10.93 -3.39 -23.03
N PRO A 187 11.59 -3.14 -24.18
CA PRO A 187 11.21 -2.08 -25.11
C PRO A 187 9.74 -2.18 -25.58
N LYS A 188 9.25 -3.41 -25.84
CA LYS A 188 7.87 -3.64 -26.26
C LYS A 188 6.84 -3.27 -25.18
N LEU A 189 7.11 -3.60 -23.91
CA LEU A 189 6.19 -3.28 -22.82
C LEU A 189 6.29 -1.80 -22.42
N ALA A 190 7.49 -1.22 -22.51
CA ALA A 190 7.75 0.17 -22.17
C ALA A 190 7.04 1.18 -23.09
N GLN A 191 6.63 0.75 -24.29
CA GLN A 191 5.86 1.57 -25.24
C GLN A 191 4.50 1.97 -24.66
N SER A 192 3.83 1.11 -23.89
CA SER A 192 2.50 1.41 -23.35
C SER A 192 2.56 1.87 -21.89
N ARG A 193 2.53 3.19 -21.66
CA ARG A 193 2.46 3.76 -20.30
C ARG A 193 1.20 3.32 -19.55
N ALA A 194 0.06 3.31 -20.24
CA ALA A 194 -1.18 2.80 -19.68
C ALA A 194 -1.05 1.32 -19.29
N GLY A 195 -0.43 0.50 -20.14
CA GLY A 195 -0.11 -0.90 -19.84
C GLY A 195 0.70 -1.04 -18.55
N LEU A 196 1.76 -0.25 -18.37
CA LEU A 196 2.56 -0.27 -17.13
C LEU A 196 1.73 0.11 -15.89
N ILE A 197 0.93 1.18 -16.00
CA ILE A 197 0.14 1.73 -14.90
C ILE A 197 -0.96 0.77 -14.45
N PHE A 198 -1.60 0.05 -15.37
CA PHE A 198 -2.75 -0.80 -15.04
C PHE A 198 -2.42 -2.28 -14.89
N SER A 199 -1.37 -2.80 -15.51
CA SER A 199 -1.03 -4.23 -15.43
C SER A 199 -0.13 -4.56 -14.23
N THR A 200 0.90 -3.76 -13.96
CA THR A 200 1.86 -4.08 -12.89
C THR A 200 1.27 -4.06 -11.47
N PRO A 201 0.28 -3.20 -11.14
CA PRO A 201 -0.37 -3.24 -9.83
C PRO A 201 -1.17 -4.50 -9.55
N LEU A 202 -1.52 -5.31 -10.56
CA LEU A 202 -2.22 -6.57 -10.34
C LEU A 202 -1.42 -7.51 -9.44
N ASN A 203 -0.08 -7.54 -9.59
CA ASN A 203 0.81 -8.30 -8.71
C ASN A 203 0.70 -7.83 -7.25
N PHE A 204 0.58 -6.52 -7.04
CA PHE A 204 0.41 -5.93 -5.71
C PHE A 204 -0.97 -6.25 -5.11
N GLY A 205 -2.04 -6.20 -5.92
CA GLY A 205 -3.38 -6.60 -5.49
C GLY A 205 -3.47 -8.07 -5.10
N VAL A 206 -2.97 -8.96 -5.96
CA VAL A 206 -3.00 -10.42 -5.75
C VAL A 206 -2.19 -10.81 -4.52
N ALA A 207 -1.07 -10.13 -4.24
CA ALA A 207 -0.26 -10.38 -3.04
C ALA A 207 -1.05 -10.27 -1.73
N HIS A 208 -2.14 -9.48 -1.71
CA HIS A 208 -2.98 -9.32 -0.53
C HIS A 208 -4.00 -10.45 -0.32
N LEU A 209 -4.24 -11.32 -1.31
CA LEU A 209 -5.16 -12.46 -1.16
C LEU A 209 -4.74 -13.42 -0.04
N HIS A 210 -3.45 -13.42 0.32
CA HIS A 210 -2.93 -14.23 1.42
C HIS A 210 -3.55 -13.88 2.79
N HIS A 211 -4.17 -12.69 2.93
CA HIS A 211 -4.87 -12.27 4.14
C HIS A 211 -6.21 -12.99 4.31
N ALA A 212 -6.79 -13.53 3.24
CA ALA A 212 -8.01 -14.34 3.30
C ALA A 212 -7.86 -15.49 4.30
N TRP A 213 -6.69 -16.13 4.31
CA TRP A 213 -6.39 -17.21 5.24
C TRP A 213 -6.46 -16.73 6.69
N ASP A 214 -5.80 -15.63 7.01
CA ASP A 214 -5.80 -15.05 8.35
C ASP A 214 -7.22 -14.69 8.81
N THR A 215 -8.00 -13.97 7.99
CA THR A 215 -9.40 -13.65 8.28
C THR A 215 -10.24 -14.92 8.49
N TYR A 216 -10.16 -15.89 7.59
CA TYR A 216 -10.95 -17.12 7.71
C TYR A 216 -10.71 -17.86 9.03
N ASN A 217 -9.46 -17.89 9.50
CA ASN A 217 -9.09 -18.53 10.75
C ASN A 217 -9.47 -17.71 12.00
N ARG A 218 -9.32 -16.37 11.96
CA ARG A 218 -9.71 -15.47 13.08
C ARG A 218 -11.22 -15.42 13.31
N TYR A 219 -12.02 -15.66 12.28
CA TYR A 219 -13.49 -15.71 12.38
C TYR A 219 -14.04 -17.14 12.53
N GLY A 220 -13.20 -18.11 12.87
CA GLY A 220 -13.64 -19.43 13.33
C GLY A 220 -14.00 -20.44 12.23
N ARG A 221 -13.49 -20.26 11.00
CA ARG A 221 -13.61 -21.24 9.90
C ARG A 221 -15.04 -21.68 9.54
N THR A 222 -16.01 -20.79 9.73
CA THR A 222 -17.43 -21.03 9.40
C THR A 222 -17.74 -20.60 7.96
N PRO A 223 -18.89 -20.99 7.37
CA PRO A 223 -19.34 -20.44 6.09
C PRO A 223 -19.45 -18.90 6.10
N ALA A 224 -19.83 -18.33 7.25
CA ALA A 224 -19.86 -16.88 7.43
C ALA A 224 -18.43 -16.27 7.42
N ALA A 225 -17.47 -16.93 8.09
CA ALA A 225 -16.06 -16.53 8.05
C ALA A 225 -15.47 -16.62 6.64
N LEU A 226 -15.83 -17.65 5.88
CA LEU A 226 -15.40 -17.80 4.49
C LEU A 226 -15.97 -16.67 3.63
N ARG A 227 -17.27 -16.39 3.73
CA ARG A 227 -17.91 -15.28 3.02
C ARG A 227 -17.22 -13.95 3.35
N ARG A 228 -16.95 -13.68 4.64
CA ARG A 228 -16.22 -12.50 5.07
C ARG A 228 -14.81 -12.45 4.46
N ALA A 229 -14.03 -13.52 4.61
CA ALA A 229 -12.66 -13.59 4.09
C ALA A 229 -12.59 -13.35 2.58
N VAL A 230 -13.53 -13.92 1.82
CA VAL A 230 -13.63 -13.69 0.37
C VAL A 230 -13.98 -12.23 0.07
N LEU A 231 -15.03 -11.69 0.68
CA LEU A 231 -15.46 -10.30 0.42
C LEU A 231 -14.38 -9.29 0.78
N GLU A 232 -13.77 -9.42 1.96
CA GLU A 232 -12.68 -8.54 2.41
C GLU A 232 -11.47 -8.65 1.49
N SER A 233 -11.08 -9.86 1.08
CA SER A 233 -9.90 -10.05 0.23
C SER A 233 -10.11 -9.57 -1.20
N VAL A 234 -11.31 -9.75 -1.77
CA VAL A 234 -11.67 -9.22 -3.09
C VAL A 234 -11.68 -7.69 -3.06
N PHE A 235 -12.31 -7.10 -2.02
CA PHE A 235 -12.29 -5.65 -1.84
C PHE A 235 -10.86 -5.13 -1.66
N GLN A 236 -10.07 -5.76 -0.81
CA GLN A 236 -8.69 -5.39 -0.56
C GLN A 236 -7.85 -5.50 -1.84
N MET A 237 -7.99 -6.58 -2.62
CA MET A 237 -7.31 -6.76 -3.90
C MET A 237 -7.67 -5.63 -4.89
N ALA A 238 -8.96 -5.34 -5.06
CA ALA A 238 -9.40 -4.27 -5.96
C ALA A 238 -8.89 -2.90 -5.52
N TYR A 239 -9.02 -2.58 -4.23
CA TYR A 239 -8.59 -1.31 -3.66
C TYR A 239 -7.07 -1.11 -3.74
N THR A 240 -6.29 -2.13 -3.37
CA THR A 240 -4.82 -2.08 -3.44
C THR A 240 -4.31 -2.07 -4.87
N THR A 241 -4.99 -2.74 -5.82
CA THR A 241 -4.68 -2.63 -7.26
C THR A 241 -4.88 -1.19 -7.74
N LEU A 242 -6.00 -0.57 -7.39
CA LEU A 242 -6.29 0.82 -7.78
C LEU A 242 -5.28 1.80 -7.17
N PHE A 243 -4.96 1.64 -5.88
CA PHE A 243 -3.91 2.40 -5.22
C PHE A 243 -2.54 2.19 -5.89
N GLY A 244 -2.22 0.94 -6.24
CA GLY A 244 -0.98 0.63 -6.93
C GLY A 244 -0.89 1.25 -8.32
N ALA A 245 -2.01 1.38 -9.05
CA ALA A 245 -2.08 2.10 -10.31
C ALA A 245 -1.78 3.59 -10.13
N TYR A 246 -2.34 4.21 -9.08
CA TYR A 246 -1.97 5.58 -8.70
C TYR A 246 -0.46 5.72 -8.38
N CYS A 247 0.10 4.81 -7.58
CA CYS A 247 1.53 4.83 -7.26
C CYS A 247 2.41 4.62 -8.51
N ALA A 248 2.04 3.72 -9.41
CA ALA A 248 2.76 3.50 -10.67
C ALA A 248 2.72 4.75 -11.57
N PHE A 249 1.55 5.38 -11.69
CA PHE A 249 1.39 6.65 -12.40
C PHE A 249 2.29 7.73 -11.80
N MET A 250 2.30 7.87 -10.48
CA MET A 250 3.12 8.88 -9.82
C MET A 250 4.61 8.62 -9.97
N PHE A 251 5.04 7.39 -9.74
CA PHE A 251 6.43 6.98 -9.96
C PHE A 251 6.90 7.33 -11.37
N LEU A 252 6.14 6.99 -12.42
CA LEU A 252 6.51 7.33 -13.80
C LEU A 252 6.51 8.84 -14.05
N ARG A 253 5.55 9.58 -13.47
CA ARG A 253 5.39 11.02 -13.70
C ARG A 253 6.44 11.88 -12.99
N THR A 254 6.94 11.42 -11.85
CA THR A 254 7.91 12.14 -11.01
C THR A 254 9.34 11.65 -11.24
N GLN A 255 9.68 11.35 -12.50
CA GLN A 255 11.01 10.88 -12.91
C GLN A 255 11.53 9.69 -12.08
N ARG A 256 10.63 8.73 -11.79
CA ARG A 256 10.90 7.53 -10.98
C ARG A 256 11.16 7.82 -9.50
N SER A 257 10.81 8.95 -8.92
CA SER A 257 10.94 9.13 -7.46
C SER A 257 10.10 8.11 -6.68
N ILE A 258 10.74 7.23 -5.91
CA ILE A 258 10.05 6.22 -5.07
C ILE A 258 9.41 6.84 -3.83
N PHE A 259 9.89 8.01 -3.41
CA PHE A 259 9.41 8.69 -2.21
C PHE A 259 7.95 9.13 -2.33
N VAL A 260 7.49 9.49 -3.53
CA VAL A 260 6.09 9.90 -3.76
C VAL A 260 5.13 8.73 -3.47
N PRO A 261 5.27 7.54 -4.09
CA PRO A 261 4.52 6.34 -3.71
C PRO A 261 4.62 5.98 -2.22
N ILE A 262 5.83 6.00 -1.64
CA ILE A 262 6.02 5.66 -0.21
C ILE A 262 5.20 6.58 0.69
N THR A 263 5.27 7.90 0.47
CA THR A 263 4.51 8.85 1.30
C THR A 263 2.99 8.70 1.13
N ALA A 264 2.52 8.45 -0.10
CA ALA A 264 1.10 8.19 -0.34
C ALA A 264 0.65 6.91 0.38
N HIS A 265 1.48 5.86 0.37
CA HIS A 265 1.21 4.60 1.05
C HIS A 265 1.15 4.79 2.57
N VAL A 266 2.16 5.42 3.17
CA VAL A 266 2.16 5.74 4.60
C VAL A 266 0.91 6.53 4.98
N PHE A 267 0.56 7.55 4.19
CA PHE A 267 -0.63 8.36 4.41
C PHE A 267 -1.91 7.51 4.36
N CYS A 268 -2.08 6.65 3.35
CA CYS A 268 -3.23 5.75 3.25
C CYS A 268 -3.30 4.76 4.42
N ASN A 269 -2.16 4.24 4.91
CA ASN A 269 -2.14 3.37 6.09
C ASN A 269 -2.54 4.11 7.37
N ILE A 270 -2.23 5.40 7.49
CA ILE A 270 -2.66 6.24 8.62
C ILE A 270 -4.16 6.48 8.57
N MET A 271 -4.68 6.85 7.39
CA MET A 271 -6.07 7.24 7.19
C MET A 271 -7.04 6.06 7.16
N GLY A 272 -6.62 4.92 6.61
CA GLY A 272 -7.49 3.80 6.31
C GLY A 272 -8.49 4.11 5.18
N PHE A 273 -9.49 3.25 5.01
CA PHE A 273 -10.54 3.47 4.01
C PHE A 273 -11.50 4.59 4.46
N PRO A 274 -11.85 5.55 3.59
CA PRO A 274 -12.80 6.63 3.91
C PRO A 274 -14.18 6.12 4.32
N ASP A 275 -14.64 6.48 5.51
CA ASP A 275 -15.99 6.17 6.00
C ASP A 275 -16.93 7.35 5.76
N PHE A 276 -17.24 7.57 4.49
CA PHE A 276 -18.12 8.66 4.04
C PHE A 276 -19.47 8.64 4.76
N SER A 277 -20.10 7.46 4.88
CA SER A 277 -21.41 7.34 5.51
C SER A 277 -21.37 7.69 7.00
N GLY A 278 -20.33 7.25 7.73
CA GLY A 278 -20.14 7.62 9.13
C GLY A 278 -19.86 9.12 9.30
N ASP A 279 -18.98 9.69 8.46
CA ASP A 279 -18.65 11.12 8.50
C ASP A 279 -19.86 12.01 8.20
N VAL A 280 -20.68 11.64 7.22
CA VAL A 280 -21.90 12.39 6.87
C VAL A 280 -22.96 12.27 7.96
N ARG A 281 -23.15 11.10 8.57
CA ARG A 281 -24.07 10.93 9.71
C ARG A 281 -23.65 11.81 10.88
N MET A 282 -22.36 11.76 11.23
CA MET A 282 -21.78 12.61 12.28
C MET A 282 -21.91 14.11 11.96
N GLY A 283 -21.61 14.50 10.72
CA GLY A 283 -21.80 15.87 10.28
C GLY A 283 -23.27 16.31 10.35
N THR A 284 -24.22 15.40 10.14
CA THR A 284 -25.66 15.70 10.20
C THR A 284 -26.13 15.96 11.62
N SER A 285 -25.72 15.15 12.60
CA SER A 285 -26.09 15.37 14.01
C SER A 285 -25.58 16.70 14.55
N GLU A 286 -24.51 17.24 13.99
CA GLU A 286 -23.83 18.47 14.43
C GLU A 286 -24.06 19.67 13.49
N GLY A 287 -25.01 19.58 12.56
CA GLY A 287 -25.34 20.67 11.63
C GLY A 287 -24.26 21.02 10.59
N ARG A 288 -23.24 20.16 10.40
CA ARG A 288 -22.11 20.32 9.45
C ARG A 288 -22.18 19.40 8.22
N ARG A 289 -23.33 18.77 7.95
CA ARG A 289 -23.52 17.85 6.80
C ARG A 289 -23.00 18.43 5.49
N GLY A 290 -23.39 19.67 5.17
CA GLY A 290 -22.99 20.34 3.93
C GLY A 290 -21.48 20.54 3.82
N ALA A 291 -20.82 20.91 4.92
CA ALA A 291 -19.36 21.10 4.96
C ALA A 291 -18.60 19.79 4.79
N VAL A 292 -19.07 18.69 5.42
CA VAL A 292 -18.48 17.36 5.25
C VAL A 292 -18.57 16.92 3.78
N ILE A 293 -19.77 16.97 3.19
CA ILE A 293 -19.97 16.60 1.77
C ILE A 293 -19.14 17.51 0.86
N GLY A 294 -19.13 18.82 1.11
CA GLY A 294 -18.33 19.79 0.37
C GLY A 294 -16.83 19.47 0.41
N ALA A 295 -16.28 19.09 1.56
CA ALA A 295 -14.88 18.71 1.70
C ALA A 295 -14.53 17.43 0.92
N TYR A 296 -15.42 16.43 0.91
CA TYR A 296 -15.26 15.22 0.09
C TYR A 296 -15.26 15.57 -1.41
N LEU A 297 -16.24 16.35 -1.86
CA LEU A 297 -16.34 16.75 -3.27
C LEU A 297 -15.15 17.61 -3.70
N LEU A 298 -14.75 18.58 -2.88
CA LEU A 298 -13.58 19.42 -3.15
C LEU A 298 -12.30 18.59 -3.25
N GLY A 299 -12.13 17.59 -2.38
CA GLY A 299 -10.99 16.68 -2.45
C GLY A 299 -10.96 15.86 -3.74
N ILE A 300 -12.10 15.26 -4.12
CA ILE A 300 -12.21 14.46 -5.35
C ILE A 300 -12.00 15.32 -6.60
N VAL A 301 -12.69 16.46 -6.70
CA VAL A 301 -12.59 17.36 -7.85
C VAL A 301 -11.20 17.97 -7.93
N GLY A 302 -10.63 18.40 -6.80
CA GLY A 302 -9.26 18.93 -6.74
C GLY A 302 -8.22 17.90 -7.14
N PHE A 303 -8.35 16.65 -6.69
CA PHE A 303 -7.49 15.55 -7.11
C PHE A 303 -7.63 15.27 -8.61
N ALA A 304 -8.87 15.12 -9.11
CA ALA A 304 -9.13 14.88 -10.53
C ALA A 304 -8.57 16.00 -11.41
N TYR A 305 -8.80 17.26 -11.05
CA TYR A 305 -8.25 18.42 -11.75
C TYR A 305 -6.73 18.49 -11.69
N SER A 306 -6.10 18.01 -10.61
CA SER A 306 -4.64 17.98 -10.51
C SER A 306 -4.03 16.85 -11.33
N VAL A 307 -4.71 15.69 -11.42
CA VAL A 307 -4.25 14.51 -12.15
C VAL A 307 -4.60 14.56 -13.65
N MET A 308 -5.72 15.15 -14.07
CA MET A 308 -6.18 15.19 -15.47
C MET A 308 -5.23 15.95 -16.43
N PRO A 309 -4.68 17.13 -16.10
CA PRO A 309 -3.64 17.78 -16.90
C PRO A 309 -2.35 16.96 -16.92
N MET A 310 -2.05 16.24 -15.83
CA MET A 310 -0.97 15.25 -15.81
C MET A 310 -1.30 14.02 -16.67
N GLY A 311 -2.58 13.80 -16.97
CA GLY A 311 -3.14 12.71 -17.76
C GLY A 311 -3.12 12.91 -19.28
N ARG A 312 -2.87 14.12 -19.78
CA ARG A 312 -2.64 14.34 -21.22
C ARG A 312 -1.41 13.57 -21.76
N TRP A 313 -0.53 13.11 -20.87
CA TRP A 313 0.56 12.16 -21.17
C TRP A 313 0.11 10.73 -21.50
N TRP A 314 -1.16 10.38 -21.28
CA TRP A 314 -1.66 8.99 -21.47
C TRP A 314 -1.85 8.63 -22.93
N TRP A 315 -2.03 9.64 -23.79
CA TRP A 315 -2.34 9.50 -25.21
C TRP A 315 -1.16 9.83 -26.14
N CYS A 316 -0.10 10.43 -25.60
CA CYS A 316 1.10 10.80 -26.35
C CYS A 316 2.31 10.01 -25.84
N ALA A 317 2.33 8.72 -26.17
CA ALA A 317 3.53 7.90 -26.30
C ALA A 317 3.21 6.74 -27.25
#